data_AF-A0A963EP84-F1
#
_entry.id   AF-A0A963EP84-F1
#
_cell.length_a   1.000
_cell.length_b   1.000
_cell.length_c   1.000
_cell.angle_alpha   90.00
_cell.angle_beta   90.00
_cell.angle_gamma   90.00
#
_symmetry.space_group_name_H-M   'P 1'
#
loop_
_entity.id
_entity.type
_entity.pdbx_description
1 polymer ?
#
loop_
_entity_poly.entity_id
_entity_poly.type
_entity_poly.pdbx_seq_one_letter_code
_entity_poly.pdbx_strand_id
1 'polypeptide(L)' 'PGWTEALQLMPVGSKWKLTIPSDLAYGPAGAGQVIGPNAALVFDVELLSIPSQTAPEGEAADEAAAPASE' A
#
# COMPACT_ATOMS: atom_id res chain seq x y z
N PRO A 1 -4.74 -4.53 0.66
CA PRO A 1 -6.17 -4.64 0.28
C PRO A 1 -6.96 -3.37 0.65
N GLY A 2 -7.28 -3.12 1.93
CA GLY A 2 -8.19 -2.02 2.29
C GLY A 2 -7.71 -0.62 1.92
N TRP A 3 -6.41 -0.35 2.11
CA TRP A 3 -5.80 0.93 1.71
C TRP A 3 -5.73 1.12 0.19
N THR A 4 -5.40 0.06 -0.54
CA THR A 4 -5.22 0.11 -1.99
C THR A 4 -6.53 0.46 -2.69
N GLU A 5 -7.62 -0.18 -2.31
CA GLU A 5 -8.94 0.09 -2.89
C GLU A 5 -9.46 1.48 -2.50
N ALA A 6 -9.31 1.86 -1.23
CA ALA A 6 -9.77 3.15 -0.75
C ALA A 6 -9.07 4.32 -1.44
N LEU A 7 -7.74 4.26 -1.62
CA LEU A 7 -6.97 5.32 -2.27
C LEU A 7 -7.26 5.41 -3.77
N GLN A 8 -7.57 4.29 -4.44
CA GLN A 8 -7.95 4.27 -5.86
C GLN A 8 -9.30 4.94 -6.13
N LEU A 9 -10.22 4.89 -5.16
CA LEU A 9 -11.55 5.50 -5.27
C LEU A 9 -11.58 6.97 -4.84
N MET A 10 -10.52 7.45 -4.19
CA MET A 10 -10.52 8.76 -3.55
C MET A 10 -10.15 9.87 -4.54
N PRO A 11 -10.99 10.93 -4.69
CA PRO A 11 -10.66 12.05 -5.55
C PRO A 11 -9.55 12.92 -4.94
N VAL A 12 -8.65 13.45 -5.78
CA VAL A 12 -7.61 14.41 -5.34
C VAL A 12 -8.26 15.66 -4.75
N GLY A 13 -7.71 16.12 -3.63
CA GLY A 13 -8.23 17.23 -2.82
C GLY A 13 -9.31 16.82 -1.81
N SER A 14 -9.69 15.54 -1.74
CA SER A 14 -10.71 15.07 -0.80
C SER A 14 -10.13 14.68 0.55
N LYS A 15 -10.97 14.72 1.59
CA LYS A 15 -10.67 14.19 2.92
C LYS A 15 -11.67 13.12 3.32
N TRP A 16 -11.19 11.90 3.55
CA TRP A 16 -12.02 10.74 3.82
C TRP A 16 -11.64 10.12 5.16
N LYS A 17 -12.64 9.57 5.85
CA LYS A 17 -12.44 8.76 7.05
C LYS A 17 -12.57 7.29 6.66
N LEU A 18 -11.46 6.57 6.65
CA LEU A 18 -11.41 5.15 6.30
C LEU A 18 -11.51 4.32 7.57
N THR A 19 -12.44 3.36 7.57
CA THR A 19 -12.53 2.33 8.61
C THR A 19 -12.19 1.00 7.97
N ILE A 20 -11.02 0.46 8.31
CA ILE A 20 -10.50 -0.77 7.71
C ILE A 20 -10.57 -1.87 8.77
N PRO A 21 -11.39 -2.92 8.57
CA PRO A 21 -11.43 -4.05 9.47
C PRO A 21 -10.09 -4.79 9.44
N SER A 22 -9.76 -5.49 10.53
CA SER A 22 -8.47 -6.16 10.68
C SER A 22 -8.15 -7.11 9.54
N ASP A 23 -9.16 -7.81 8.99
CA ASP A 23 -9.00 -8.76 7.89
C ASP A 23 -8.44 -8.13 6.60
N LEU A 24 -8.69 -6.82 6.41
CA LEU A 24 -8.19 -6.04 5.28
C LEU A 24 -6.94 -5.21 5.64
N ALA A 25 -6.49 -5.29 6.89
CA ALA A 25 -5.35 -4.60 7.47
C ALA A 25 -4.27 -5.61 7.94
N TYR A 26 -3.98 -5.66 9.25
CA TYR A 26 -2.91 -6.48 9.83
C TYR A 26 -3.38 -7.82 10.41
N GLY A 27 -4.68 -8.10 10.33
CA GLY A 27 -5.28 -9.36 10.74
C GLY A 27 -4.94 -9.79 12.18
N PRO A 28 -4.89 -11.12 12.43
CA PRO A 28 -4.54 -11.67 13.75
C PRO A 28 -3.09 -11.42 14.17
N ALA A 29 -2.20 -11.10 13.22
CA ALA A 29 -0.79 -10.86 13.51
C ALA A 29 -0.55 -9.46 14.11
N GLY A 30 -1.40 -8.48 13.78
CA GLY A 30 -1.19 -7.10 14.18
C GLY A 30 0.09 -6.50 13.57
N ALA A 31 0.55 -5.38 14.12
CA ALA A 31 1.79 -4.72 13.70
C ALA A 31 2.68 -4.44 14.91
N GLY A 32 3.49 -5.44 15.27
CA GLY A 32 4.41 -5.37 16.41
C GLY A 32 3.68 -4.99 17.70
N GLN A 33 4.22 -4.01 18.43
CA GLN A 33 3.64 -3.51 19.68
C GLN A 33 2.66 -2.33 19.47
N VAL A 34 2.47 -1.88 18.22
CA VAL A 34 1.70 -0.65 17.92
C VAL A 34 0.25 -0.97 17.59
N ILE A 35 0.00 -2.07 16.89
CA ILE A 35 -1.34 -2.50 16.49
C ILE A 35 -1.60 -3.90 17.03
N GLY A 36 -2.60 -4.03 17.90
CA GLY A 36 -3.00 -5.30 18.48
C GLY A 36 -3.61 -6.28 17.46
N PRO A 37 -3.66 -7.56 17.81
CA PRO A 37 -4.28 -8.59 16.97
C PRO A 37 -5.77 -8.28 16.74
N ASN A 38 -6.23 -8.46 15.50
CA ASN A 38 -7.62 -8.21 15.09
C ASN A 38 -8.13 -6.79 15.36
N ALA A 39 -7.24 -5.80 15.43
CA ALA A 39 -7.63 -4.41 15.60
C ALA A 39 -8.19 -3.82 14.29
N ALA A 40 -9.39 -3.24 14.37
CA ALA A 40 -9.91 -2.38 13.32
C ALA A 40 -9.20 -1.03 13.37
N LEU A 41 -8.87 -0.51 12.19
CA LEU A 41 -8.15 0.75 12.07
C LEU A 41 -9.03 1.83 11.50
N VAL A 42 -8.94 3.03 12.09
CA VAL A 42 -9.65 4.21 11.63
C VAL A 42 -8.63 5.28 11.28
N PHE A 43 -8.67 5.76 10.04
CA PHE A 43 -7.75 6.76 9.53
C PHE A 43 -8.51 7.95 8.96
N ASP A 44 -8.02 9.15 9.24
CA ASP A 44 -8.42 10.36 8.54
C ASP A 44 -7.36 10.65 7.47
N VAL A 45 -7.74 10.46 6.20
CA VAL A 45 -6.85 10.56 5.06
C VAL A 45 -7.24 11.79 4.24
N GLU A 46 -6.24 12.55 3.81
CA GLU A 46 -6.43 13.68 2.91
C GLU A 46 -5.51 13.49 1.69
N LEU A 47 -6.12 13.38 0.52
CA LEU A 47 -5.38 13.13 -0.72
C LEU A 47 -5.00 14.47 -1.35
N LEU A 48 -3.75 14.91 -1.15
CA LEU A 48 -3.32 16.25 -1.61
C LEU A 48 -3.03 16.29 -3.11
N SER A 49 -2.33 15.30 -3.64
CA SER A 49 -1.96 15.20 -5.04
C SER A 49 -1.54 13.77 -5.37
N ILE A 50 -1.75 13.36 -6.62
CA ILE A 50 -1.16 12.14 -7.17
C ILE A 50 -0.03 12.59 -8.10
N PRO A 51 1.24 12.40 -7.73
CA PRO A 51 2.33 12.65 -8.66
C PRO A 51 2.14 11.70 -9.84
N SER A 52 2.04 12.23 -11.06
CA SER A 52 1.96 11.42 -12.26
C SER A 52 3.22 10.58 -12.33
N GLN A 53 3.11 9.28 -12.02
CA GLN A 53 4.16 8.34 -12.31
C GLN A 53 4.18 8.17 -13.83
N THR A 54 4.86 9.07 -14.52
CA THR A 54 5.41 8.73 -15.83
C THR A 54 6.36 7.57 -15.58
N ALA A 55 5.86 6.36 -15.79
CA ALA A 55 6.65 5.15 -15.68
C ALA A 55 7.81 5.21 -16.70
N PRO A 56 9.05 4.89 -16.33
CA PRO A 56 9.92 4.15 -17.23
C PRO A 56 9.62 2.67 -16.97
N GLU A 57 8.57 2.13 -17.59
CA GLU A 57 8.41 0.67 -17.64
C GLU A 57 9.07 0.18 -18.92
N GLY A 58 10.35 -0.15 -18.76
CA GLY A 58 11.22 -0.62 -19.82
C GLY A 58 12.66 -0.40 -19.40
N GLU A 59 13.16 -1.22 -18.47
CA GLU A 59 14.55 -1.70 -18.36
C GLU A 59 14.78 -2.32 -16.96
N ALA A 60 14.51 -3.62 -16.82
CA ALA A 60 15.20 -4.52 -15.86
C ALA A 60 14.59 -5.93 -15.94
N ALA A 61 14.71 -6.56 -17.11
CA ALA A 61 14.66 -8.01 -17.23
C ALA A 61 15.59 -8.44 -18.37
N ASP A 62 16.84 -7.98 -18.33
CA ASP A 62 17.96 -8.74 -18.90
C ASP A 62 18.53 -9.59 -17.76
N GLU A 63 17.86 -10.71 -17.50
CA GLU A 63 18.41 -11.82 -16.75
C GLU A 63 18.91 -12.86 -17.76
N ALA A 64 20.12 -12.65 -18.30
CA ALA A 64 20.88 -13.70 -18.98
C ALA A 64 22.40 -13.43 -18.91
N ALA A 65 22.92 -13.15 -17.72
CA ALA A 65 24.33 -13.36 -17.44
C ALA A 65 24.49 -13.78 -15.98
N ALA A 66 24.37 -15.09 -15.74
CA ALA A 66 24.91 -15.69 -14.53
C ALA A 66 26.45 -15.77 -14.67
N PRO A 67 27.24 -15.18 -13.76
CA PRO A 67 28.60 -15.63 -13.52
C PRO A 67 28.60 -16.53 -12.28
N ALA A 68 28.57 -17.83 -12.49
CA ALA A 68 29.04 -18.84 -11.54
C ALA A 68 29.77 -19.89 -12.39
N SER A 69 30.96 -20.39 -12.10
CA SER A 69 32.02 -20.11 -11.14
C SER A 69 33.16 -21.01 -11.64
N GLU A 70 34.41 -20.56 -11.47
CA GLU A 70 35.66 -21.34 -11.58
C GLU A 70 36.23 -21.66 -12.98
#